data_AF-A0A0S2DEY2-F1
#
_entry.id   AF-A0A0S2DEY2-F1
#
_cell.length_a   1.000
_cell.length_b   1.000
_cell.length_c   1.000
_cell.angle_alpha   90.00
_cell.angle_beta   90.00
_cell.angle_gamma   90.00
#
_symmetry.space_group_name_H-M   'P 1'
#
loop_
_entity.id
_entity.type
_entity.pdbx_description
1 polymer ?
#
loop_
_entity_poly.entity_id
_entity_poly.type
_entity_poly.pdbx_seq_one_letter_code
_entity_poly.pdbx_strand_id
1 'polypeptide(L)' 'MLPLDAYLELQKFHDELVGIADTIDPAAAPLPGVRKPEQSRRRALARVFRLWAQQIERSLVAT' A
#
# COMPACT_ATOMS: atom_id res chain seq x y z
N MET A 1 -8.04 -21.62 -6.57
CA MET A 1 -9.34 -21.13 -7.10
C MET A 1 -10.17 -20.48 -6.01
N LEU A 2 -9.95 -19.18 -5.79
CA LEU A 2 -10.86 -18.33 -5.02
C LEU A 2 -12.16 -18.12 -5.81
N PRO A 3 -13.31 -17.99 -5.14
CA PRO A 3 -14.52 -17.44 -5.75
C PRO A 3 -14.23 -16.09 -6.43
N LEU A 4 -14.86 -15.83 -7.58
CA LEU A 4 -14.59 -14.63 -8.39
C LEU A 4 -14.86 -13.33 -7.61
N ASP A 5 -15.91 -13.30 -6.80
CA ASP A 5 -16.23 -12.23 -5.87
C ASP A 5 -15.11 -12.01 -4.84
N ALA A 6 -14.61 -13.08 -4.22
CA ALA A 6 -13.50 -12.99 -3.27
C ALA A 6 -12.20 -12.52 -3.94
N TYR A 7 -11.93 -12.92 -5.17
CA TYR A 7 -10.80 -12.44 -5.96
C TYR A 7 -10.92 -10.93 -6.23
N LEU A 8 -12.09 -10.46 -6.67
CA LEU A 8 -12.32 -9.05 -6.98
C LEU A 8 -12.22 -8.16 -5.74
N GLU A 9 -12.75 -8.59 -4.60
CA GLU A 9 -12.62 -7.86 -3.35
C GLU A 9 -11.17 -7.81 -2.87
N LEU A 10 -10.41 -8.91 -3.02
CA LEU A 10 -9.00 -8.94 -2.67
C LEU A 10 -8.15 -8.06 -3.59
N GLN A 11 -8.50 -7.98 -4.88
CA GLN A 11 -7.87 -7.06 -5.84
C GLN A 11 -8.17 -5.60 -5.50
N LYS A 12 -9.42 -5.25 -5.19
CA LYS A 12 -9.77 -3.89 -4.73
C LYS A 12 -8.99 -3.51 -3.47
N PHE A 13 -8.90 -4.43 -2.50
CA PHE A 13 -8.15 -4.20 -1.27
C PHE A 13 -6.65 -4.00 -1.53
N HIS A 14 -6.06 -4.75 -2.47
CA HIS A 14 -4.70 -4.48 -2.96
C HIS A 14 -4.55 -3.04 -3.46
N ASP A 15 -5.45 -2.59 -4.34
CA ASP A 15 -5.37 -1.26 -4.95
C ASP A 15 -5.52 -0.14 -3.90
N GLU A 16 -6.38 -0.34 -2.89
CA GLU A 16 -6.51 0.59 -1.76
C GLU A 16 -5.21 0.71 -0.95
N LEU A 17 -4.53 -0.41 -0.66
CA LEU A 17 -3.26 -0.39 0.07
C LEU A 17 -2.18 0.37 -0.70
N VAL A 18 -2.12 0.19 -2.02
CA VAL A 18 -1.19 0.93 -2.90
C VAL A 18 -1.52 2.43 -2.88
N GLY A 19 -2.80 2.79 -3.07
CA GLY A 19 -3.23 4.19 -3.06
C GLY A 19 -2.96 4.90 -1.73
N ILE A 20 -3.16 4.21 -0.61
CA ILE A 20 -2.82 4.73 0.73
C ILE A 20 -1.31 4.93 0.87
N ALA A 21 -0.50 3.95 0.42
CA ALA A 21 0.95 4.07 0.49
C ALA A 21 1.45 5.28 -0.28
N ASP A 22 0.93 5.52 -1.49
CA ASP A 22 1.34 6.63 -2.33
C ASP A 22 0.85 7.99 -1.81
N THR A 23 -0.29 8.03 -1.12
CA THR A 23 -0.78 9.25 -0.46
C THR A 23 0.06 9.62 0.76
N ILE A 24 0.50 8.63 1.54
CA ILE A 24 1.24 8.85 2.78
C ILE A 24 2.73 9.07 2.51
N ASP A 25 3.30 8.46 1.46
CA ASP A 25 4.71 8.56 1.13
C ASP A 25 5.07 10.02 0.74
N PRO A 26 5.85 10.73 1.56
CA PRO A 26 6.25 12.11 1.26
C PRO A 26 7.19 12.20 0.05
N ALA A 27 7.68 11.08 -0.49
CA ALA A 27 8.37 11.05 -1.78
C ALA A 27 7.43 11.28 -2.96
N ALA A 28 6.15 10.91 -2.84
CA ALA A 28 5.12 11.14 -3.85
C ALA A 28 4.59 12.59 -3.83
N ALA A 29 4.59 13.24 -2.66
CA ALA A 29 4.25 14.65 -2.49
C ALA A 29 5.14 15.32 -1.43
N PRO A 30 6.26 15.97 -1.82
CA PRO A 30 7.14 16.65 -0.89
C PRO A 30 6.43 17.88 -0.29
N LEU A 31 5.90 17.73 0.93
CA LEU A 31 5.28 18.84 1.65
C LEU A 31 6.36 19.71 2.32
N PRO A 32 6.48 21.00 1.96
CA PRO A 32 7.40 21.91 2.63
C PRO A 32 6.98 22.07 4.11
N GLY A 33 7.93 21.88 5.03
CA GLY A 33 7.71 22.13 6.46
C GLY A 33 7.43 20.89 7.34
N VAL A 34 7.38 19.68 6.79
CA VAL A 34 7.23 18.46 7.62
C VAL A 34 8.53 18.15 8.37
N ARG A 35 8.44 17.99 9.69
CA ARG A 35 9.59 17.63 10.55
C ARG A 35 10.17 16.28 10.11
N LYS A 36 11.51 16.15 10.04
CA LYS A 36 12.22 14.92 9.62
C LYS A 36 11.69 13.62 10.28
N PRO A 37 11.38 13.57 11.60
CA PRO A 37 10.84 12.36 12.23
C PRO A 37 9.47 11.94 11.69
N GLU A 38 8.60 12.92 11.41
CA GLU A 38 7.28 12.68 10.84
C GLU A 38 7.38 12.17 9.41
N GLN A 39 8.31 12.71 8.62
CA GLN A 39 8.59 12.21 7.27
C GLN A 39 9.11 10.76 7.28
N SER A 40 9.97 10.41 8.24
CA SER A 40 10.45 9.03 8.42
C SER A 40 9.33 8.09 8.86
N ARG A 41 8.45 8.54 9.78
CA ARG A 41 7.26 7.78 10.20
C ARG A 41 6.32 7.50 9.02
N ARG A 42 6.01 8.51 8.22
CA ARG A 42 5.18 8.37 7.01
C ARG A 42 5.79 7.40 5.99
N ARG A 43 7.10 7.50 5.75
CA ARG A 43 7.82 6.54 4.89
C ARG A 43 7.79 5.11 5.44
N ALA A 44 7.91 4.93 6.75
CA ALA A 44 7.83 3.61 7.36
C ALA A 44 6.43 3.00 7.19
N LEU A 45 5.38 3.79 7.41
CA LEU A 45 3.99 3.36 7.21
C LEU A 45 3.73 3.01 5.73
N ALA A 46 4.12 3.87 4.78
CA ALA A 46 3.97 3.60 3.36
C ALA A 46 4.66 2.28 2.93
N ARG A 47 5.83 1.96 3.50
CA ARG A 47 6.49 0.67 3.26
C ARG A 47 5.67 -0.52 3.77
N VAL A 48 5.06 -0.41 4.94
CA VAL A 48 4.19 -1.47 5.48
C VAL A 48 3.01 -1.72 4.54
N PHE A 49 2.33 -0.66 4.10
CA PHE A 49 1.22 -0.78 3.13
C PHE A 49 1.66 -1.45 1.82
N ARG A 50 2.81 -1.06 1.25
CA ARG A 50 3.37 -1.70 0.05
C ARG A 50 3.73 -3.17 0.28
N LEU A 51 4.24 -3.54 1.45
CA LEU A 51 4.55 -4.93 1.78
C LEU A 51 3.28 -5.79 1.84
N TRP A 52 2.21 -5.27 2.43
CA TRP A 52 0.92 -5.95 2.44
C TRP A 52 0.33 -6.10 1.03
N ALA A 53 0.40 -5.05 0.20
CA ALA A 53 -0.03 -5.12 -1.19
C ALA A 53 0.75 -6.20 -1.97
N GLN A 54 2.09 -6.22 -1.86
CA GLN A 54 2.92 -7.25 -2.50
C GLN A 54 2.60 -8.66 -2.03
N GLN A 55 2.28 -8.85 -0.74
CA GLN A 55 1.88 -10.15 -0.21
C GLN A 55 0.55 -10.62 -0.82
N ILE A 56 -0.40 -9.71 -1.01
CA ILE A 56 -1.69 -9.99 -1.64
C ILE A 56 -1.50 -10.33 -3.11
N GLU A 57 -0.72 -9.53 -3.86
CA GLU A 57 -0.39 -9.79 -5.26
C GLU A 57 0.21 -11.19 -5.46
N ARG A 58 1.19 -11.57 -4.61
CA ARG A 58 1.77 -12.92 -4.62
C ARG A 58 0.74 -14.01 -4.34
N SER A 59 -0.18 -13.75 -3.40
CA SER A 59 -1.25 -14.68 -3.06
C SER A 59 -2.25 -14.85 -4.21
N LEU A 60 -2.56 -13.77 -4.94
CA LEU A 60 -3.42 -13.79 -6.12
C LEU A 60 -2.78 -14.56 -7.28
N VAL A 61 -1.47 -14.40 -7.52
CA VAL A 61 -0.73 -15.13 -8.58
C VAL A 61 -0.56 -16.61 -8.26
N ALA A 62 -0.46 -16.97 -6.98
CA ALA A 62 -0.27 -18.36 -6.54
C ALA A 62 -1.59 -19.18 -6.48
N THR A 63 -2.75 -18.56 -6.76
CA THR A 63 -4.10 -19.16 -6.60
C THR A 63 -4.71 -19.63 -7.91
#